data_AF-X7FEX7-F1
#
_entry.id   AF-X7FEX7-F1
#
_cell.length_a   1.000
_cell.length_b   1.000
_cell.length_c   1.000
_cell.angle_alpha   90.00
_cell.angle_beta   90.00
_cell.angle_gamma   90.00
#
_symmetry.space_group_name_H-M   'P 1'
#
loop_
_entity.id
_entity.type
_entity.pdbx_description
1 polymer ?
#
loop_
_entity_poly.entity_id
_entity_poly.type
_entity_poly.pdbx_seq_one_letter_code
_entity_poly.pdbx_strand_id
1 'polypeptide(L)'
;MMTEIRPVLPPRARSVRVRLTGATVLRGGMLQRRSVAIEDGRISKGPLPEVDLSGFLVLPGIVDLHAERPIPQHAVPQHAGARHTATFLAAIEREAAANGVTTAWIAQGWSWEGGTAAPEAAQAFLAAHEGFVATRGLIDLRVSLSCETHTVETRDALLAAVRRHRVDLVLFTDRLSQLVRSGAAPSLPGARADLASRMRRAAGERREVPRHLCRLAEGFDTLGVTYGSLDDADGETRETWAMIGAKLCARPVSRKAAALSRAVGDPVAVPAAQVLDESGTAHDLVRDGLCSALISNGVYSALADAAFGLVEAGTLSLPQAWALISSGPAEILRLPDRGVIDYGRRADLTLVNARTRSIEGTICAGRIAHLAGEAADRFVQSSGAVSALAATG
;
A
#
# COMPACT_ATOMS: atom_id res chain seq x y z
N MET A 1 -15.40 -42.65 -12.76
CA MET A 1 -16.11 -41.39 -13.03
C MET A 1 -15.90 -40.48 -11.82
N MET A 2 -14.76 -39.78 -11.77
CA MET A 2 -14.48 -38.84 -10.69
C MET A 2 -15.24 -37.56 -10.99
N THR A 3 -16.27 -37.29 -10.19
CA THR A 3 -17.07 -36.08 -10.28
C THR A 3 -16.16 -34.89 -10.00
N GLU A 4 -15.88 -34.07 -11.01
CA GLU A 4 -15.21 -32.78 -10.84
C GLU A 4 -16.11 -31.93 -9.93
N ILE A 5 -15.71 -31.81 -8.66
CA ILE A 5 -16.29 -30.83 -7.75
C ILE A 5 -15.85 -29.47 -8.27
N ARG A 6 -16.69 -28.84 -9.10
CA ARG A 6 -16.52 -27.41 -9.43
C ARG A 6 -16.50 -26.65 -8.11
N PRO A 7 -15.42 -25.94 -7.77
CA PRO A 7 -15.40 -25.15 -6.55
C PRO A 7 -16.47 -24.06 -6.68
N VAL A 8 -17.54 -24.18 -5.89
CA VAL A 8 -18.48 -23.09 -5.68
C VAL A 8 -17.68 -22.00 -4.98
N LEU A 9 -17.41 -20.91 -5.70
CA LEU A 9 -16.76 -19.74 -5.14
C LEU A 9 -17.61 -19.25 -3.96
N PRO A 10 -17.04 -19.10 -2.75
CA PRO A 10 -17.79 -18.55 -1.64
C PRO A 10 -18.29 -17.15 -2.02
N PRO A 11 -19.54 -16.79 -1.73
CA PRO A 11 -20.02 -15.43 -1.98
C PRO A 11 -19.11 -14.45 -1.24
N ARG A 12 -18.80 -13.30 -1.87
CA ARG A 12 -18.05 -12.22 -1.22
C ARG A 12 -18.71 -11.89 0.12
N ALA A 13 -17.90 -11.76 1.18
CA ALA A 13 -18.38 -11.42 2.52
C ALA A 13 -19.32 -10.21 2.44
N ARG A 14 -20.49 -10.30 3.06
CA ARG A 14 -21.51 -9.24 3.03
C ARG A 14 -21.04 -8.05 3.89
N SER A 15 -21.38 -6.84 3.48
CA SER A 15 -21.18 -5.64 4.30
C SER A 15 -21.94 -5.79 5.62
N VAL A 16 -21.33 -5.35 6.71
CA VAL A 16 -22.04 -5.19 7.98
C VAL A 16 -23.05 -4.05 7.88
N ARG A 17 -24.13 -4.16 8.66
CA ARG A 17 -25.12 -3.10 8.89
C ARG A 17 -25.16 -2.79 10.37
N VAL A 18 -24.35 -1.84 10.80
CA VAL A 18 -24.13 -1.53 12.23
C VAL A 18 -23.92 -0.04 12.43
N ARG A 19 -24.16 0.44 13.66
CA ARG A 19 -23.77 1.77 14.12
C ARG A 19 -22.78 1.65 15.27
N LEU A 20 -21.56 2.09 15.03
CA LEU A 20 -20.50 2.17 16.04
C LEU A 20 -20.78 3.35 16.96
N THR A 21 -20.95 3.11 18.26
CA THR A 21 -21.26 4.12 19.29
C THR A 21 -20.15 4.21 20.34
N GLY A 22 -20.19 5.20 21.24
CA GLY A 22 -19.23 5.31 22.36
C GLY A 22 -17.79 5.73 22.03
N ALA A 23 -17.32 5.50 20.81
CA ALA A 23 -15.95 5.78 20.39
C ALA A 23 -15.63 7.27 20.17
N THR A 24 -14.33 7.58 20.17
CA THR A 24 -13.81 8.85 19.65
C THR A 24 -13.46 8.67 18.18
N VAL A 25 -14.08 9.46 17.31
CA VAL A 25 -13.98 9.33 15.85
C VAL A 25 -13.13 10.45 15.28
N LEU A 26 -12.18 10.12 14.40
CA LEU A 26 -11.47 11.13 13.60
C LEU A 26 -12.28 11.48 12.35
N ARG A 27 -12.93 12.64 12.37
CA ARG A 27 -13.78 13.11 11.27
C ARG A 27 -13.69 14.62 11.12
N GLY A 28 -13.53 15.08 9.87
CA GLY A 28 -13.35 16.51 9.57
C GLY A 28 -12.07 17.08 10.17
N GLY A 29 -10.99 16.29 10.21
CA GLY A 29 -9.70 16.70 10.77
C GLY A 29 -9.67 16.81 12.30
N MET A 30 -10.71 16.39 13.01
CA MET A 30 -10.80 16.50 14.47
C MET A 30 -11.28 15.20 15.11
N LEU A 31 -10.83 14.95 16.33
CA LEU A 31 -11.33 13.89 17.20
C LEU A 31 -12.64 14.34 17.87
N GLN A 32 -13.69 13.53 17.73
CA GLN A 32 -15.00 13.85 18.29
C GLN A 32 -15.76 12.60 18.75
N ARG A 33 -16.50 12.71 19.85
CA ARG A 33 -17.39 11.64 20.31
C ARG A 33 -18.69 11.65 19.50
N ARG A 34 -18.73 10.82 18.46
CA ARG A 34 -19.85 10.67 17.53
C ARG A 34 -19.98 9.20 17.12
N SER A 35 -21.14 8.84 16.58
CA SER A 35 -21.35 7.50 16.03
C SER A 35 -21.01 7.44 14.54
N VAL A 36 -20.66 6.25 14.07
CA VAL A 36 -20.45 5.95 12.64
C VAL A 36 -21.38 4.81 12.25
N ALA A 37 -22.33 5.08 11.37
CA ALA A 37 -23.21 4.06 10.79
C ALA A 37 -22.60 3.53 9.49
N ILE A 38 -22.71 2.21 9.29
CA ILE A 38 -22.19 1.50 8.13
C ILE A 38 -23.35 0.70 7.52
N GLU A 39 -23.57 0.90 6.23
CA GLU A 39 -24.59 0.19 5.46
C GLU A 39 -24.17 0.12 3.99
N ASP A 40 -24.38 -1.03 3.36
CA ASP A 40 -24.08 -1.25 1.94
C ASP A 40 -22.66 -0.81 1.53
N GLY A 41 -21.70 -1.06 2.41
CA GLY A 41 -20.29 -0.76 2.23
C GLY A 41 -19.92 0.73 2.37
N ARG A 42 -20.85 1.57 2.80
CA ARG A 42 -20.68 3.02 2.91
C ARG A 42 -20.99 3.53 4.31
N ILE A 43 -20.44 4.70 4.63
CA ILE A 43 -20.77 5.44 5.84
C ILE A 43 -22.13 6.10 5.63
N SER A 44 -23.10 5.75 6.47
CA SER A 44 -24.50 6.13 6.32
C SER A 44 -25.01 6.93 7.52
N LYS A 45 -26.33 7.14 7.57
CA LYS A 45 -27.07 7.73 8.70
C LYS A 45 -28.18 6.76 9.09
N GLY A 46 -28.69 6.94 10.31
CA GLY A 46 -29.92 6.29 10.75
C GLY A 46 -29.72 5.29 11.88
N PRO A 47 -30.82 4.75 12.41
CA PRO A 47 -30.78 3.69 13.39
C PRO A 47 -30.33 2.39 12.71
N LEU A 48 -29.25 1.81 13.23
CA LEU A 48 -28.75 0.48 12.91
C LEU A 48 -28.41 -0.21 14.23
N PRO A 49 -28.29 -1.55 14.25
CA PRO A 49 -27.80 -2.28 15.41
C PRO A 49 -26.52 -1.66 15.96
N GLU A 50 -26.51 -1.36 17.26
CA GLU A 50 -25.39 -0.68 17.89
C GLU A 50 -24.27 -1.64 18.25
N VAL A 51 -23.04 -1.18 18.06
CA VAL A 51 -21.84 -1.77 18.66
C VAL A 51 -21.19 -0.68 19.50
N ASP A 52 -21.22 -0.82 20.82
CA ASP A 52 -20.58 0.13 21.71
C ASP A 52 -19.06 -0.04 21.64
N LEU A 53 -18.36 0.98 21.17
CA LEU A 53 -16.91 1.05 21.09
C LEU A 53 -16.35 2.12 22.05
N SER A 54 -17.00 2.33 23.20
CA SER A 54 -16.46 3.13 24.30
C SER A 54 -15.03 2.71 24.64
N GLY A 55 -14.11 3.67 24.69
CA GLY A 55 -12.67 3.40 24.90
C GLY A 55 -11.88 3.11 23.61
N PHE A 56 -12.51 3.15 22.44
CA PHE A 56 -11.84 3.03 21.15
C PHE A 56 -11.71 4.37 20.42
N LEU A 57 -10.72 4.43 19.53
CA LEU A 57 -10.64 5.36 18.42
C LEU A 57 -11.20 4.69 17.17
N VAL A 58 -12.05 5.39 16.44
CA VAL A 58 -12.48 5.00 15.08
C VAL A 58 -11.83 5.97 14.11
N LEU A 59 -10.87 5.47 13.35
CA LEU A 59 -10.02 6.26 12.45
C LEU A 59 -10.28 5.86 10.99
N PRO A 60 -10.05 6.77 10.02
CA PRO A 60 -10.07 6.41 8.61
C PRO A 60 -9.14 5.21 8.34
N GLY A 61 -9.60 4.27 7.51
CA GLY A 61 -8.82 3.10 7.15
C GLY A 61 -7.44 3.48 6.58
N ILE A 62 -6.41 2.72 6.97
CA ILE A 62 -5.04 2.99 6.50
C ILE A 62 -4.93 2.65 5.01
N VAL A 63 -4.22 3.50 4.26
CA VAL A 63 -3.93 3.39 2.83
C VAL A 63 -2.41 3.35 2.64
N ASP A 64 -1.88 2.22 2.20
CA ASP A 64 -0.44 2.02 2.02
C ASP A 64 -0.05 1.99 0.53
N LEU A 65 0.74 2.97 0.10
CA LEU A 65 1.14 3.14 -1.31
C LEU A 65 2.21 2.15 -1.77
N HIS A 66 2.98 1.57 -0.84
CA HIS A 66 4.12 0.75 -1.20
C HIS A 66 4.53 -0.19 -0.07
N ALA A 67 4.13 -1.45 -0.23
CA ALA A 67 4.67 -2.57 0.54
C ALA A 67 5.69 -3.32 -0.32
N GLU A 68 6.97 -3.18 0.01
CA GLU A 68 8.03 -3.94 -0.64
C GLU A 68 7.80 -5.44 -0.38
N ARG A 69 7.88 -6.24 -1.45
CA ARG A 69 7.70 -7.68 -1.32
C ARG A 69 8.91 -8.27 -0.62
N PRO A 70 8.76 -9.00 0.52
CA PRO A 70 9.86 -9.77 1.07
C PRO A 70 10.38 -10.72 0.00
N ILE A 71 11.65 -10.61 -0.36
CA ILE A 71 12.31 -11.58 -1.24
C ILE A 71 12.58 -12.80 -0.36
N PRO A 72 11.91 -13.95 -0.57
CA PRO A 72 12.19 -15.12 0.25
C PRO A 72 13.66 -15.53 0.01
N GLN A 73 14.46 -15.46 1.08
CA GLN A 73 15.89 -15.82 1.07
C GLN A 73 16.12 -17.29 0.70
N HIS A 74 15.09 -18.12 0.92
CA HIS A 74 15.03 -19.48 0.43
C HIS A 74 14.25 -19.50 -0.86
N ALA A 75 14.87 -20.01 -1.92
CA ALA A 75 14.30 -20.14 -3.26
C ALA A 75 12.87 -20.69 -3.18
N VAL A 76 11.89 -19.79 -3.27
CA VAL A 76 10.60 -20.17 -3.81
C VAL A 76 10.92 -20.76 -5.18
N PRO A 77 10.58 -22.04 -5.46
CA PRO A 77 10.92 -22.67 -6.71
C PRO A 77 10.55 -21.73 -7.85
N GLN A 78 11.39 -21.60 -8.87
CA GLN A 78 11.09 -20.77 -10.05
C GLN A 78 9.78 -21.19 -10.76
N HIS A 79 9.19 -22.31 -10.32
CA HIS A 79 7.88 -22.85 -10.70
C HIS A 79 6.84 -22.82 -9.58
N ALA A 80 6.93 -21.89 -8.62
CA ALA A 80 5.87 -21.69 -7.66
C ALA A 80 4.66 -21.10 -8.38
N GLY A 81 3.86 -21.98 -8.97
CA GLY A 81 2.71 -21.62 -9.80
C GLY A 81 1.65 -20.83 -9.02
N ALA A 82 0.60 -20.42 -9.73
CA ALA A 82 -0.43 -19.49 -9.24
C ALA A 82 -0.98 -19.78 -7.83
N ARG A 83 -1.05 -21.06 -7.40
CA ARG A 83 -1.48 -21.44 -6.05
C ARG A 83 -0.56 -20.90 -4.94
N HIS A 84 0.75 -20.89 -5.15
CA HIS A 84 1.70 -20.38 -4.17
C HIS A 84 1.56 -18.86 -4.04
N THR A 85 1.46 -18.15 -5.18
CA THR A 85 1.19 -16.70 -5.21
C THR A 85 -0.11 -16.34 -4.50
N ALA A 86 -1.20 -17.11 -4.71
CA ALA A 86 -2.46 -16.87 -4.02
C ALA A 86 -2.34 -17.04 -2.49
N THR A 87 -1.61 -18.05 -2.01
CA THR A 87 -1.34 -18.23 -0.57
C THR A 87 -0.53 -17.08 -0.01
N PHE A 88 0.48 -16.62 -0.76
CA PHE A 88 1.30 -15.47 -0.39
C PHE A 88 0.48 -14.17 -0.29
N LEU A 89 -0.34 -13.88 -1.30
CA LEU A 89 -1.27 -12.74 -1.28
C LEU A 89 -2.26 -12.82 -0.11
N ALA A 90 -2.76 -14.02 0.22
CA ALA A 90 -3.64 -14.22 1.37
C ALA A 90 -2.94 -14.02 2.72
N ALA A 91 -1.63 -14.22 2.81
CA ALA A 91 -0.87 -13.95 4.03
C ALA A 91 -0.68 -12.44 4.20
N ILE A 92 -0.22 -11.76 3.14
CA ILE A 92 -0.08 -10.30 3.12
C ILE A 92 -1.40 -9.61 3.44
N GLU A 93 -2.50 -10.02 2.79
CA GLU A 93 -3.82 -9.43 3.01
C GLU A 93 -4.24 -9.51 4.49
N ARG A 94 -4.00 -10.64 5.16
CA ARG A 94 -4.34 -10.81 6.57
C ARG A 94 -3.46 -9.98 7.48
N GLU A 95 -2.17 -9.92 7.20
CA GLU A 95 -1.22 -9.11 7.96
C GLU A 95 -1.54 -7.62 7.84
N ALA A 96 -1.78 -7.14 6.62
CA ALA A 96 -2.21 -5.78 6.35
C ALA A 96 -3.53 -5.45 7.07
N ALA A 97 -4.53 -6.34 6.98
CA ALA A 97 -5.80 -6.18 7.68
C ALA A 97 -5.64 -6.16 9.20
N ALA A 98 -4.75 -6.99 9.78
CA ALA A 98 -4.49 -6.99 11.22
C ALA A 98 -3.86 -5.66 11.69
N ASN A 99 -3.16 -4.95 10.80
CA ASN A 99 -2.52 -3.67 11.07
C ASN A 99 -3.33 -2.46 10.55
N GLY A 100 -4.66 -2.60 10.41
CA GLY A 100 -5.54 -1.47 10.13
C GLY A 100 -5.62 -1.05 8.65
N VAL A 101 -4.90 -1.73 7.77
CA VAL A 101 -4.81 -1.39 6.35
C VAL A 101 -6.07 -1.85 5.62
N THR A 102 -6.72 -0.91 4.94
CA THR A 102 -7.94 -1.16 4.15
C THR A 102 -7.67 -1.13 2.65
N THR A 103 -6.57 -0.48 2.24
CA THR A 103 -6.11 -0.40 0.85
C THR A 103 -4.59 -0.48 0.84
N ALA A 104 -4.01 -1.35 0.02
CA ALA A 104 -2.56 -1.54 -0.05
C ALA A 104 -2.08 -1.82 -1.48
N TRP A 105 -0.90 -1.33 -1.83
CA TRP A 105 -0.16 -1.70 -3.04
C TRP A 105 1.04 -2.56 -2.69
N ILE A 106 1.03 -3.81 -3.15
CA ILE A 106 2.21 -4.69 -3.08
C ILE A 106 3.12 -4.39 -4.26
N ALA A 107 4.40 -4.15 -3.99
CA ALA A 107 5.39 -3.91 -5.03
C ALA A 107 5.77 -5.20 -5.77
N GLN A 108 5.71 -5.17 -7.10
CA GLN A 108 6.23 -6.20 -7.98
C GLN A 108 7.29 -5.58 -8.90
N GLY A 109 8.51 -6.12 -8.86
CA GLY A 109 9.59 -5.63 -9.72
C GLY A 109 9.35 -5.96 -11.20
N TRP A 110 9.80 -5.06 -12.08
CA TRP A 110 9.98 -5.27 -13.51
C TRP A 110 11.43 -4.89 -13.84
N SER A 111 12.32 -5.87 -13.86
CA SER A 111 13.76 -5.66 -13.78
C SER A 111 14.57 -6.56 -14.71
N TRP A 112 15.66 -5.99 -15.23
CA TRP A 112 16.72 -6.69 -15.96
C TRP A 112 17.53 -7.63 -15.07
N GLU A 113 17.47 -7.50 -13.73
CA GLU A 113 18.11 -8.42 -12.77
C GLU A 113 17.52 -9.83 -12.85
N GLY A 114 16.32 -9.98 -13.40
CA GLY A 114 15.64 -11.25 -13.61
C GLY A 114 15.04 -11.86 -12.34
N GLY A 115 14.88 -13.18 -12.32
CA GLY A 115 14.28 -13.89 -11.19
C GLY A 115 12.81 -13.50 -10.98
N THR A 116 12.42 -13.24 -9.74
CA THR A 116 11.02 -12.92 -9.38
C THR A 116 10.59 -11.50 -9.79
N ALA A 117 11.52 -10.70 -10.33
CA ALA A 117 11.29 -9.39 -10.92
C ALA A 117 11.43 -9.39 -12.45
N ALA A 118 11.71 -10.53 -13.08
CA ALA A 118 11.75 -10.62 -14.54
C ALA A 118 10.37 -10.24 -15.13
N PRO A 119 10.31 -9.62 -16.31
CA PRO A 119 9.05 -9.25 -17.00
C PRO A 119 8.01 -10.38 -17.05
N GLU A 120 8.43 -11.60 -17.36
CA GLU A 120 7.53 -12.77 -17.45
C GLU A 120 7.01 -13.18 -16.07
N ALA A 121 7.86 -13.12 -15.04
CA ALA A 121 7.48 -13.39 -13.65
C ALA A 121 6.52 -12.32 -13.12
N ALA A 122 6.75 -11.05 -13.47
CA ALA A 122 5.86 -9.95 -13.12
C ALA A 122 4.47 -10.12 -13.76
N GLN A 123 4.40 -10.50 -15.04
CA GLN A 123 3.13 -10.79 -15.70
C GLN A 123 2.40 -11.98 -15.05
N ALA A 124 3.11 -13.05 -14.71
CA ALA A 124 2.52 -14.18 -14.00
C ALA A 124 1.97 -13.78 -12.62
N PHE A 125 2.69 -12.90 -11.90
CA PHE A 125 2.24 -12.37 -10.61
C PHE A 125 0.98 -11.51 -10.76
N LEU A 126 0.94 -10.60 -11.74
CA LEU A 126 -0.23 -9.76 -12.02
C LEU A 126 -1.46 -10.62 -12.38
N ALA A 127 -1.30 -11.64 -13.21
CA ALA A 127 -2.38 -12.57 -13.54
C ALA A 127 -2.87 -13.37 -12.32
N ALA A 128 -1.96 -13.79 -11.44
CA ALA A 128 -2.33 -14.48 -10.20
C ALA A 128 -3.04 -13.54 -9.22
N HIS A 129 -2.62 -12.28 -9.14
CA HIS A 129 -3.27 -11.24 -8.34
C HIS A 129 -4.71 -10.97 -8.82
N GLU A 130 -4.94 -10.84 -10.13
CA GLU A 130 -6.29 -10.71 -10.69
C GLU A 130 -7.20 -11.87 -10.26
N GLY A 131 -6.72 -13.11 -10.40
CA GLY A 131 -7.46 -14.29 -9.96
C GLY A 131 -7.74 -14.29 -8.45
N PHE A 132 -6.78 -13.81 -7.66
CA PHE A 132 -6.95 -13.67 -6.21
C PHE A 132 -8.04 -12.65 -5.86
N VAL A 133 -7.98 -11.42 -6.38
CA VAL A 133 -8.95 -10.35 -6.03
C VAL A 133 -10.35 -10.58 -6.63
N ALA A 134 -10.45 -11.38 -7.70
CA ALA A 134 -11.73 -11.80 -8.25
C ALA A 134 -12.49 -12.73 -7.30
N THR A 135 -11.76 -13.59 -6.57
CA THR A 135 -12.32 -14.67 -5.76
C THR A 135 -12.29 -14.39 -4.25
N ARG A 136 -11.39 -13.51 -3.82
CA ARG A 136 -11.11 -13.15 -2.43
C ARG A 136 -10.87 -11.63 -2.33
N GLY A 137 -10.80 -11.10 -1.12
CA GLY A 137 -10.55 -9.67 -0.90
C GLY A 137 -11.12 -9.21 0.43
N LEU A 138 -10.39 -9.46 1.53
CA LEU A 138 -10.65 -8.83 2.83
C LEU A 138 -10.41 -7.32 2.73
N ILE A 139 -9.37 -6.90 1.99
CA ILE A 139 -9.02 -5.49 1.78
C ILE A 139 -8.97 -5.15 0.29
N ASP A 140 -8.82 -3.87 -0.06
CA ASP A 140 -8.52 -3.45 -1.43
C ASP A 140 -7.02 -3.59 -1.71
N LEU A 141 -6.62 -4.82 -2.05
CA LEU A 141 -5.24 -5.18 -2.32
C LEU A 141 -4.91 -5.02 -3.80
N ARG A 142 -3.95 -4.17 -4.12
CA ARG A 142 -3.51 -3.80 -5.47
C ARG A 142 -2.02 -4.08 -5.65
N VAL A 143 -1.53 -3.91 -6.87
CA VAL A 143 -0.13 -4.12 -7.22
C VAL A 143 0.44 -2.83 -7.79
N SER A 144 1.59 -2.40 -7.28
CA SER A 144 2.42 -1.39 -7.93
C SER A 144 3.60 -2.06 -8.62
N LEU A 145 4.09 -1.46 -9.72
CA LEU A 145 5.28 -1.95 -10.39
C LEU A 145 6.51 -1.11 -10.03
N SER A 146 7.57 -1.75 -9.57
CA SER A 146 8.89 -1.14 -9.46
C SER A 146 9.65 -1.38 -10.76
N CYS A 147 9.67 -0.39 -11.65
CA CYS A 147 10.22 -0.50 -13.00
C CYS A 147 11.68 -0.05 -13.04
N GLU A 148 12.58 -0.95 -13.44
CA GLU A 148 13.96 -0.57 -13.72
C GLU A 148 14.09 0.22 -15.01
N THR A 149 14.96 1.24 -14.97
CA THR A 149 15.24 2.13 -16.12
C THR A 149 15.81 1.43 -17.35
N HIS A 150 16.63 0.39 -17.14
CA HIS A 150 17.35 -0.31 -18.20
C HIS A 150 16.60 -1.57 -18.64
N THR A 151 15.34 -1.40 -19.05
CA THR A 151 14.46 -2.48 -19.53
C THR A 151 13.90 -2.16 -20.92
N VAL A 152 14.72 -1.53 -21.77
CA VAL A 152 14.30 -0.89 -23.04
C VAL A 152 13.57 -1.86 -23.96
N GLU A 153 14.08 -3.09 -24.08
CA GLU A 153 13.51 -4.17 -24.92
C GLU A 153 12.08 -4.55 -24.52
N THR A 154 11.69 -4.32 -23.27
CA THR A 154 10.41 -4.81 -22.71
C THR A 154 9.36 -3.73 -22.52
N ARG A 155 9.61 -2.50 -23.04
CA ARG A 155 8.71 -1.36 -22.96
C ARG A 155 7.26 -1.70 -23.34
N ASP A 156 7.08 -2.32 -24.50
CA ASP A 156 5.74 -2.56 -25.05
C ASP A 156 5.01 -3.65 -24.26
N ALA A 157 5.75 -4.64 -23.75
CA ALA A 157 5.21 -5.65 -22.84
C ALA A 157 4.80 -5.03 -21.49
N LEU A 158 5.58 -4.08 -20.96
CA LEU A 158 5.23 -3.36 -19.73
C LEU A 158 3.93 -2.56 -19.91
N LEU A 159 3.83 -1.75 -20.97
CA LEU A 159 2.62 -0.97 -21.26
C LEU A 159 1.39 -1.87 -21.48
N ALA A 160 1.57 -3.00 -22.18
CA ALA A 160 0.51 -3.99 -22.36
C ALA A 160 0.07 -4.61 -21.02
N ALA A 161 1.02 -4.95 -20.14
CA ALA A 161 0.74 -5.51 -18.83
C ALA A 161 0.01 -4.49 -17.93
N VAL A 162 0.49 -3.25 -17.87
CA VAL A 162 -0.14 -2.14 -17.13
C VAL A 162 -1.59 -1.95 -17.57
N ARG A 163 -1.84 -1.92 -18.89
CA ARG A 163 -3.19 -1.78 -19.44
C ARG A 163 -4.08 -2.99 -19.13
N ARG A 164 -3.57 -4.20 -19.35
CA ARG A 164 -4.32 -5.45 -19.14
C ARG A 164 -4.74 -5.60 -17.69
N HIS A 165 -3.79 -5.39 -16.78
CA HIS A 165 -3.95 -5.63 -15.35
C HIS A 165 -4.41 -4.42 -14.55
N ARG A 166 -4.66 -3.30 -15.21
CA ARG A 166 -5.11 -2.04 -14.60
C ARG A 166 -4.19 -1.59 -13.46
N VAL A 167 -2.89 -1.70 -13.68
CA VAL A 167 -1.88 -1.17 -12.75
C VAL A 167 -2.02 0.34 -12.74
N ASP A 168 -2.24 0.92 -11.56
CA ASP A 168 -2.49 2.35 -11.35
C ASP A 168 -1.31 3.08 -10.69
N LEU A 169 -0.26 2.36 -10.27
CA LEU A 169 0.97 2.91 -9.70
C LEU A 169 2.23 2.24 -10.26
N VAL A 170 3.15 3.04 -10.82
CA VAL A 170 4.49 2.60 -11.26
C VAL A 170 5.58 3.48 -10.65
N LEU A 171 6.59 2.88 -10.04
CA LEU A 171 7.73 3.61 -9.49
C LEU A 171 9.01 3.23 -10.25
N PHE A 172 9.66 4.20 -10.86
CA PHE A 172 10.95 4.00 -11.51
C PHE A 172 12.05 3.81 -10.49
N THR A 173 13.01 2.95 -10.82
CA THR A 173 14.25 2.77 -10.06
C THR A 173 15.42 2.61 -11.03
N ASP A 174 16.62 2.96 -10.56
CA ASP A 174 17.87 2.76 -11.29
C ASP A 174 18.84 2.00 -10.39
N ARG A 175 18.56 0.71 -10.18
CA ARG A 175 19.41 -0.14 -9.34
C ARG A 175 20.75 -0.41 -9.99
N LEU A 176 20.86 -0.31 -11.31
CA LEU A 176 22.16 -0.43 -11.99
C LEU A 176 23.12 0.65 -11.46
N SER A 177 22.71 1.92 -11.48
CA SER A 177 23.54 3.00 -10.95
C SER A 177 23.77 2.87 -9.44
N GLN A 178 22.77 2.41 -8.67
CA GLN A 178 22.94 2.16 -7.22
C GLN A 178 24.00 1.07 -6.92
N LEU A 179 23.97 -0.04 -7.67
CA LEU A 179 24.94 -1.13 -7.55
C LEU A 179 26.35 -0.69 -7.96
N VAL A 180 26.47 0.15 -8.99
CA VAL A 180 27.75 0.73 -9.41
C VAL A 180 28.31 1.67 -8.33
N ARG A 181 27.49 2.57 -7.77
CA ARG A 181 27.91 3.51 -6.72
C ARG A 181 28.31 2.81 -5.42
N SER A 182 27.62 1.75 -5.05
CA SER A 182 27.91 0.99 -3.82
C SER A 182 29.17 0.11 -3.94
N GLY A 183 29.80 0.05 -5.11
CA GLY A 183 30.94 -0.84 -5.35
C GLY A 183 30.53 -2.33 -5.35
N ALA A 184 29.23 -2.62 -5.38
CA ALA A 184 28.69 -3.99 -5.42
C ALA A 184 28.86 -4.66 -6.79
N ALA A 185 29.76 -4.17 -7.64
CA ALA A 185 30.17 -4.81 -8.87
C ALA A 185 30.67 -6.24 -8.55
N PRO A 186 30.03 -7.31 -9.04
CA PRO A 186 30.37 -8.66 -8.58
C PRO A 186 31.71 -9.12 -9.19
N SER A 187 32.75 -9.19 -8.38
CA SER A 187 33.95 -9.97 -8.68
C SER A 187 33.73 -11.45 -8.32
N LEU A 188 33.28 -12.28 -9.29
CA LEU A 188 33.32 -13.78 -9.40
C LEU A 188 32.79 -14.65 -8.19
N PRO A 189 32.43 -15.96 -8.31
CA PRO A 189 31.93 -16.81 -9.41
C PRO A 189 30.43 -17.23 -9.23
N GLY A 190 29.83 -17.97 -10.18
CA GLY A 190 28.49 -18.61 -10.06
C GLY A 190 27.29 -17.70 -10.39
N ALA A 191 26.19 -17.76 -9.61
CA ALA A 191 24.98 -16.93 -9.79
C ALA A 191 25.26 -15.40 -9.86
N ARG A 192 26.41 -14.97 -9.35
CA ARG A 192 26.92 -13.59 -9.43
C ARG A 192 27.54 -13.24 -10.80
N ALA A 193 28.00 -14.24 -11.56
CA ALA A 193 28.47 -14.06 -12.95
C ALA A 193 27.31 -13.79 -13.92
N ASP A 194 26.15 -14.43 -13.70
CA ASP A 194 24.90 -14.16 -14.42
C ASP A 194 24.42 -12.72 -14.15
N LEU A 195 24.42 -12.28 -12.89
CA LEU A 195 24.14 -10.89 -12.54
C LEU A 195 25.11 -9.89 -13.22
N ALA A 196 26.42 -10.15 -13.18
CA ALA A 196 27.41 -9.28 -13.84
C ALA A 196 27.19 -9.23 -15.36
N SER A 197 26.76 -10.32 -15.99
CA SER A 197 26.40 -10.35 -17.41
C SER A 197 25.16 -9.48 -17.68
N ARG A 198 24.11 -9.62 -16.86
CA ARG A 198 22.90 -8.81 -16.95
C ARG A 198 23.17 -7.33 -16.74
N MET A 199 24.03 -6.97 -15.78
CA MET A 199 24.49 -5.59 -15.57
C MET A 199 25.20 -5.03 -16.80
N ARG A 200 26.10 -5.81 -17.43
CA ARG A 200 26.78 -5.37 -18.67
C ARG A 200 25.80 -5.17 -19.82
N ARG A 201 24.80 -6.04 -19.96
CA ARG A 201 23.74 -5.90 -20.97
C ARG A 201 22.92 -4.64 -20.72
N ALA A 202 22.42 -4.45 -19.50
CA ALA A 202 21.68 -3.27 -19.10
C ALA A 202 22.48 -1.98 -19.32
N ALA A 203 23.77 -1.96 -18.96
CA ALA A 203 24.65 -0.82 -19.21
C ALA A 203 24.80 -0.50 -20.72
N GLY A 204 24.66 -1.49 -21.60
CA GLY A 204 24.64 -1.31 -23.05
C GLY A 204 23.45 -0.47 -23.55
N GLU A 205 22.33 -0.46 -22.82
CA GLU A 205 21.11 0.27 -23.18
C GLU A 205 21.16 1.76 -22.79
N ARG A 206 22.20 2.21 -22.06
CA ARG A 206 22.27 3.53 -21.43
C ARG A 206 21.93 4.71 -22.36
N ARG A 207 22.28 4.61 -23.64
CA ARG A 207 21.99 5.66 -24.64
C ARG A 207 20.51 5.76 -25.00
N GLU A 208 19.76 4.68 -24.88
CA GLU A 208 18.34 4.60 -25.24
C GLU A 208 17.40 4.87 -24.05
N VAL A 209 17.90 4.72 -22.82
CA VAL A 209 17.13 4.90 -21.58
C VAL A 209 16.36 6.22 -21.53
N PRO A 210 16.92 7.42 -21.83
CA PRO A 210 16.14 8.66 -21.75
C PRO A 210 14.91 8.65 -22.67
N ARG A 211 15.07 8.22 -23.92
CA ARG A 211 13.96 8.12 -24.89
C ARG A 211 12.98 7.02 -24.51
N HIS A 212 13.46 5.94 -23.89
CA HIS A 212 12.61 4.88 -23.37
C HIS A 212 11.72 5.39 -22.23
N LEU A 213 12.28 6.11 -21.26
CA LEU A 213 11.54 6.67 -20.13
C LEU A 213 10.50 7.70 -20.58
N CYS A 214 10.82 8.60 -21.52
CA CYS A 214 9.81 9.52 -22.07
C CYS A 214 8.64 8.78 -22.73
N ARG A 215 8.91 7.70 -23.47
CA ARG A 215 7.85 6.89 -24.08
C ARG A 215 7.01 6.13 -23.06
N LEU A 216 7.61 5.68 -21.96
CA LEU A 216 6.86 5.08 -20.85
C LEU A 216 5.98 6.12 -20.17
N ALA A 217 6.51 7.31 -19.88
CA ALA A 217 5.77 8.43 -19.31
C ALA A 217 4.54 8.79 -20.16
N GLU A 218 4.71 8.98 -21.48
CA GLU A 218 3.59 9.23 -22.42
C GLU A 218 2.54 8.11 -22.37
N GLY A 219 2.99 6.85 -22.30
CA GLY A 219 2.12 5.69 -22.17
C GLY A 219 1.35 5.67 -20.84
N PHE A 220 2.01 5.98 -19.73
CA PHE A 220 1.41 6.05 -18.40
C PHE A 220 0.41 7.19 -18.29
N ASP A 221 0.72 8.37 -18.84
CA ASP A 221 -0.20 9.50 -18.92
C ASP A 221 -1.46 9.13 -19.70
N THR A 222 -1.31 8.46 -20.86
CA THR A 222 -2.43 7.99 -21.69
C THR A 222 -3.31 6.98 -20.95
N LEU A 223 -2.71 6.15 -20.10
CA LEU A 223 -3.41 5.13 -19.31
C LEU A 223 -3.95 5.66 -17.98
N GLY A 224 -3.63 6.90 -17.60
CA GLY A 224 -4.04 7.50 -16.33
C GLY A 224 -3.33 6.91 -15.11
N VAL A 225 -2.12 6.37 -15.30
CA VAL A 225 -1.31 5.75 -14.26
C VAL A 225 -0.59 6.82 -13.45
N THR A 226 -0.59 6.70 -12.13
CA THR A 226 0.29 7.54 -11.29
C THR A 226 1.68 6.94 -11.32
N TYR A 227 2.71 7.75 -11.58
CA TYR A 227 4.07 7.25 -11.57
C TYR A 227 5.06 8.19 -10.90
N GLY A 228 6.12 7.60 -10.37
CA GLY A 228 7.10 8.25 -9.50
C GLY A 228 8.48 7.62 -9.62
N SER A 229 9.36 7.98 -8.68
CA SER A 229 10.71 7.43 -8.55
C SER A 229 10.97 6.89 -7.14
N LEU A 230 11.87 5.91 -7.07
CA LEU A 230 12.37 5.31 -5.84
C LEU A 230 13.80 5.74 -5.58
N ASP A 231 14.11 6.02 -4.31
CA ASP A 231 15.48 6.19 -3.81
C ASP A 231 16.23 7.35 -4.49
N ASP A 232 15.56 8.47 -4.72
CA ASP A 232 16.17 9.68 -5.27
C ASP A 232 17.35 10.13 -4.40
N ALA A 233 18.55 10.10 -4.98
CA ALA A 233 19.79 10.37 -4.25
C ALA A 233 19.90 11.85 -3.83
N ASP A 234 19.53 12.75 -4.72
CA ASP A 234 19.72 14.20 -4.59
C ASP A 234 18.66 14.98 -5.38
N GLY A 235 18.75 16.32 -5.30
CA GLY A 235 17.86 17.22 -6.02
C GLY A 235 17.98 17.07 -7.54
N GLU A 236 19.19 16.91 -8.10
CA GLU A 236 19.38 16.80 -9.55
C GLU A 236 18.70 15.53 -10.12
N THR A 237 18.82 14.42 -9.40
CA THR A 237 18.11 13.17 -9.71
C THR A 237 16.60 13.39 -9.67
N ARG A 238 16.10 14.05 -8.60
CA ARG A 238 14.67 14.34 -8.46
C ARG A 238 14.16 15.27 -9.59
N GLU A 239 14.94 16.28 -9.97
CA GLU A 239 14.61 17.21 -11.06
C GLU A 239 14.44 16.46 -12.37
N THR A 240 15.38 15.56 -12.68
CA THR A 240 15.32 14.71 -13.87
C THR A 240 14.03 13.89 -13.92
N TRP A 241 13.65 13.27 -12.80
CA TRP A 241 12.40 12.53 -12.70
C TRP A 241 11.16 13.41 -12.88
N ALA A 242 11.15 14.60 -12.28
CA ALA A 242 10.07 15.55 -12.41
C ALA A 242 9.90 16.01 -13.87
N MET A 243 11.00 16.24 -14.59
CA MET A 243 10.99 16.59 -16.02
C MET A 243 10.42 15.48 -16.91
N ILE A 244 10.59 14.21 -16.53
CA ILE A 244 9.98 13.04 -17.22
C ILE A 244 8.48 12.91 -16.86
N GLY A 245 7.99 13.69 -15.90
CA GLY A 245 6.61 13.64 -15.41
C GLY A 245 6.37 12.63 -14.29
N ALA A 246 7.43 12.03 -13.72
CA ALA A 246 7.31 11.17 -12.55
C ALA A 246 7.07 12.06 -11.31
N LYS A 247 5.80 12.14 -10.88
CA LYS A 247 5.25 13.11 -9.92
C LYS A 247 5.07 12.56 -8.51
N LEU A 248 5.83 11.54 -8.13
CA LEU A 248 5.84 10.99 -6.77
C LEU A 248 7.27 10.64 -6.41
N CYS A 249 7.78 11.19 -5.31
CA CYS A 249 9.10 10.87 -4.79
C CYS A 249 8.95 9.89 -3.62
N ALA A 250 9.34 8.63 -3.81
CA ALA A 250 9.22 7.60 -2.79
C ALA A 250 10.61 7.21 -2.26
N ARG A 251 10.73 7.12 -0.92
CA ARG A 251 11.97 6.77 -0.22
C ARG A 251 13.16 7.69 -0.58
N PRO A 252 13.02 9.03 -0.57
CA PRO A 252 14.14 9.92 -0.88
C PRO A 252 15.32 9.63 0.05
N VAL A 253 16.52 9.50 -0.53
CA VAL A 253 17.75 9.22 0.23
C VAL A 253 18.26 10.48 0.93
N SER A 254 17.93 11.66 0.41
CA SER A 254 18.37 12.93 0.99
C SER A 254 17.24 13.93 1.16
N ARG A 255 17.43 14.83 2.14
CA ARG A 255 16.56 16.00 2.33
C ARG A 255 16.47 16.89 1.10
N LYS A 256 17.54 16.99 0.31
CA LYS A 256 17.56 17.79 -0.93
C LYS A 256 16.59 17.25 -1.97
N ALA A 257 16.52 15.92 -2.15
CA ALA A 257 15.55 15.30 -3.04
C ALA A 257 14.12 15.55 -2.59
N ALA A 258 13.83 15.33 -1.30
CA ALA A 258 12.50 15.59 -0.73
C ALA A 258 12.09 17.07 -0.84
N ALA A 259 12.99 17.99 -0.52
CA ALA A 259 12.74 19.43 -0.60
C ALA A 259 12.45 19.88 -2.03
N LEU A 260 13.21 19.40 -3.01
CA LEU A 260 12.93 19.71 -4.41
C LEU A 260 11.58 19.15 -4.84
N SER A 261 11.27 17.89 -4.49
CA SER A 261 9.97 17.28 -4.81
C SER A 261 8.83 18.15 -4.33
N ARG A 262 8.89 18.64 -3.10
CA ARG A 262 7.87 19.54 -2.55
C ARG A 262 7.84 20.91 -3.22
N ALA A 263 9.00 21.46 -3.59
CA ALA A 263 9.08 22.73 -4.30
C ALA A 263 8.40 22.68 -5.68
N VAL A 264 8.43 21.53 -6.37
CA VAL A 264 7.75 21.33 -7.66
C VAL A 264 6.30 20.81 -7.52
N GLY A 265 5.81 20.65 -6.30
CA GLY A 265 4.44 20.22 -5.99
C GLY A 265 4.22 18.71 -5.97
N ASP A 266 5.29 17.92 -6.02
CA ASP A 266 5.21 16.46 -6.04
C ASP A 266 5.24 15.86 -4.62
N PRO A 267 4.29 14.96 -4.27
CA PRO A 267 4.24 14.31 -2.98
C PRO A 267 5.51 13.50 -2.67
N VAL A 268 5.80 13.40 -1.37
CA VAL A 268 6.91 12.59 -0.84
C VAL A 268 6.36 11.47 0.04
N ALA A 269 6.73 10.22 -0.27
CA ALA A 269 6.40 9.05 0.51
C ALA A 269 7.63 8.53 1.28
N VAL A 270 7.51 8.41 2.61
CA VAL A 270 8.62 8.05 3.51
C VAL A 270 8.37 6.71 4.20
N PRO A 271 9.37 5.81 4.33
CA PRO A 271 9.22 4.57 5.08
C PRO A 271 8.86 4.81 6.55
N ALA A 272 7.72 4.27 6.98
CA ALA A 272 7.20 4.49 8.33
C ALA A 272 8.16 4.00 9.42
N ALA A 273 8.79 2.84 9.23
CA ALA A 273 9.74 2.27 10.18
C ALA A 273 10.96 3.19 10.42
N GLN A 274 11.38 3.97 9.43
CA GLN A 274 12.51 4.90 9.57
C GLN A 274 12.13 6.17 10.33
N VAL A 275 10.86 6.53 10.36
CA VAL A 275 10.36 7.69 11.12
C VAL A 275 10.41 7.45 12.62
N LEU A 276 10.41 6.18 13.06
CA LEU A 276 10.54 5.80 14.47
C LEU A 276 11.93 6.13 15.06
N ASP A 277 12.94 6.33 14.21
CA ASP A 277 14.20 6.92 14.63
C ASP A 277 14.09 8.45 14.60
N GLU A 278 13.85 9.07 15.76
CA GLU A 278 13.67 10.52 15.90
C GLU A 278 14.90 11.33 15.44
N SER A 279 16.08 10.71 15.41
CA SER A 279 17.34 11.31 14.94
C SER A 279 17.60 11.08 13.45
N GLY A 280 16.77 10.25 12.81
CA GLY A 280 16.91 9.84 11.43
C GLY A 280 16.38 10.89 10.44
N THR A 281 16.92 10.87 9.22
CA THR A 281 16.49 11.76 8.14
C THR A 281 14.99 11.65 7.86
N ALA A 282 14.40 10.45 7.94
CA ALA A 282 12.97 10.24 7.72
C ALA A 282 12.10 11.03 8.71
N HIS A 283 12.46 11.06 10.00
CA HIS A 283 11.77 11.85 11.00
C HIS A 283 11.93 13.36 10.73
N ASP A 284 13.14 13.81 10.37
CA ASP A 284 13.38 15.20 9.97
C ASP A 284 12.51 15.63 8.77
N LEU A 285 12.30 14.76 7.78
CA LEU A 285 11.41 15.06 6.65
C LEU A 285 9.96 15.28 7.08
N VAL A 286 9.48 14.54 8.08
CA VAL A 286 8.14 14.73 8.63
C VAL A 286 8.08 16.05 9.39
N ARG A 287 9.03 16.29 10.30
CA ARG A 287 9.12 17.52 11.11
C ARG A 287 9.19 18.77 10.24
N ASP A 288 9.93 18.71 9.14
CA ASP A 288 10.12 19.84 8.22
C ASP A 288 8.93 20.01 7.25
N GLY A 289 7.85 19.22 7.40
CA GLY A 289 6.66 19.30 6.56
C GLY A 289 6.87 18.81 5.13
N LEU A 290 7.96 18.09 4.87
CA LEU A 290 8.31 17.58 3.55
C LEU A 290 7.62 16.26 3.21
N CYS A 291 7.20 15.48 4.22
CA CYS A 291 6.47 14.23 4.03
C CYS A 291 4.99 14.46 3.66
N SER A 292 4.48 13.72 2.68
CA SER A 292 3.06 13.72 2.26
C SER A 292 2.34 12.40 2.60
N ALA A 293 3.10 11.31 2.69
CA ALA A 293 2.58 9.99 3.03
C ALA A 293 3.65 9.12 3.71
N LEU A 294 3.23 8.22 4.59
CA LEU A 294 4.08 7.13 5.07
C LEU A 294 3.73 5.83 4.34
N ILE A 295 4.75 5.01 4.10
CA ILE A 295 4.62 3.70 3.45
C ILE A 295 5.16 2.60 4.36
N SER A 296 4.56 1.40 4.31
CA SER A 296 4.99 0.29 5.16
C SER A 296 6.39 -0.19 4.82
N ASN A 297 6.75 -0.14 3.53
CA ASN A 297 7.95 -0.76 2.98
C ASN A 297 8.11 -2.24 3.42
N GLY A 298 6.99 -2.96 3.53
CA GLY A 298 6.96 -4.38 3.90
C GLY A 298 6.74 -4.67 5.39
N VAL A 299 6.62 -3.66 6.25
CA VAL A 299 6.28 -3.83 7.68
C VAL A 299 5.02 -3.02 8.00
N TYR A 300 3.85 -3.64 7.91
CA TYR A 300 2.58 -2.92 8.04
C TYR A 300 2.33 -2.31 9.44
N SER A 301 2.82 -2.95 10.50
CA SER A 301 2.68 -2.43 11.87
C SER A 301 3.34 -1.07 12.05
N ALA A 302 4.43 -0.82 11.31
CA ALA A 302 5.20 0.42 11.39
C ALA A 302 4.37 1.66 11.00
N LEU A 303 3.30 1.52 10.21
CA LEU A 303 2.44 2.65 9.81
C LEU A 303 1.75 3.28 11.02
N ALA A 304 1.06 2.47 11.81
CA ALA A 304 0.36 2.94 13.01
C ALA A 304 1.36 3.32 14.11
N ASP A 305 2.43 2.53 14.28
CA ASP A 305 3.49 2.83 15.24
C ASP A 305 4.13 4.20 14.95
N ALA A 306 4.45 4.50 13.69
CA ALA A 306 5.02 5.80 13.32
C ALA A 306 4.02 6.94 13.54
N ALA A 307 2.74 6.75 13.21
CA ALA A 307 1.73 7.78 13.44
C ALA A 307 1.56 8.09 14.94
N PHE A 308 1.55 7.07 15.81
CA PHE A 308 1.51 7.30 17.26
C PHE A 308 2.83 7.83 17.82
N GLY A 309 3.98 7.34 17.35
CA GLY A 309 5.29 7.84 17.75
C GLY A 309 5.48 9.32 17.45
N LEU A 310 5.04 9.79 16.28
CA LEU A 310 5.04 11.21 15.92
C LEU A 310 4.16 12.07 16.85
N VAL A 311 3.09 11.50 17.40
CA VAL A 311 2.23 12.17 18.37
C VAL A 311 2.87 12.23 19.75
N GLU A 312 3.53 11.14 20.17
CA GLU A 312 4.26 11.07 21.44
C GLU A 312 5.46 12.01 21.48
N ALA A 313 6.21 12.09 20.39
CA ALA A 313 7.31 13.03 20.22
C ALA A 313 6.84 14.50 20.16
N GLY A 314 5.54 14.75 20.06
CA GLY A 314 4.98 16.09 19.89
C GLY A 314 5.23 16.71 18.52
N THR A 315 5.70 15.93 17.55
CA THR A 315 5.99 16.37 16.18
C THR A 315 4.69 16.73 15.43
N LEU A 316 3.64 15.93 15.58
CA LEU A 316 2.34 16.14 14.94
C LEU A 316 1.18 15.84 15.89
N SER A 317 0.01 16.46 15.67
CA SER A 317 -1.24 16.00 16.28
C SER A 317 -1.71 14.67 15.65
N LEU A 318 -2.54 13.90 16.37
CA LEU A 318 -3.06 12.63 15.82
C LEU A 318 -3.78 12.79 14.47
N PRO A 319 -4.65 13.80 14.24
CA PRO A 319 -5.22 14.04 12.91
C PRO A 319 -4.17 14.23 11.81
N GLN A 320 -3.10 14.98 12.08
CA GLN A 320 -2.03 15.25 11.10
C GLN A 320 -1.19 14.00 10.84
N ALA A 321 -0.81 13.26 11.89
CA ALA A 321 -0.05 12.02 11.75
C ALA A 321 -0.85 10.93 11.02
N TRP A 322 -2.13 10.78 11.36
CA TRP A 322 -3.00 9.80 10.71
C TRP A 322 -3.30 10.15 9.25
N ALA A 323 -3.32 11.44 8.89
CA ALA A 323 -3.45 11.88 7.50
C ALA A 323 -2.32 11.34 6.62
N LEU A 324 -1.10 11.20 7.15
CA LEU A 324 0.03 10.65 6.41
C LEU A 324 -0.13 9.16 6.06
N ILE A 325 -0.98 8.41 6.76
CA ILE A 325 -1.24 6.98 6.50
C ILE A 325 -2.64 6.71 5.97
N SER A 326 -3.43 7.74 5.67
CA SER A 326 -4.80 7.59 5.18
C SER A 326 -5.16 8.60 4.10
N SER A 327 -5.57 9.83 4.46
CA SER A 327 -6.02 10.83 3.47
C SER A 327 -4.92 11.26 2.50
N GLY A 328 -3.69 11.46 2.96
CA GLY A 328 -2.55 11.83 2.12
C GLY A 328 -2.29 10.79 1.02
N PRO A 329 -2.05 9.51 1.35
CA PRO A 329 -1.99 8.43 0.37
C PRO A 329 -3.21 8.34 -0.56
N ALA A 330 -4.43 8.51 -0.04
CA ALA A 330 -5.64 8.50 -0.85
C ALA A 330 -5.68 9.66 -1.87
N GLU A 331 -5.24 10.85 -1.49
CA GLU A 331 -5.13 12.01 -2.37
C GLU A 331 -4.07 11.82 -3.45
N ILE A 332 -2.89 11.29 -3.09
CA ILE A 332 -1.79 10.99 -4.03
C ILE A 332 -2.28 10.06 -5.14
N LEU A 333 -3.05 9.03 -4.78
CA LEU A 333 -3.60 8.06 -5.73
C LEU A 333 -5.01 8.42 -6.25
N ARG A 334 -5.49 9.63 -5.97
CA ARG A 334 -6.77 10.16 -6.47
C ARG A 334 -7.95 9.23 -6.14
N LEU A 335 -8.04 8.79 -4.89
CA LEU A 335 -9.09 7.93 -4.34
C LEU A 335 -10.06 8.76 -3.48
N PRO A 336 -11.00 9.50 -4.08
CA PRO A 336 -11.86 10.41 -3.32
C PRO A 336 -12.84 9.67 -2.40
N ASP A 337 -13.07 8.38 -2.60
CA ASP A 337 -14.07 7.60 -1.86
C ASP A 337 -13.62 7.18 -0.45
N ARG A 338 -12.34 7.33 -0.10
CA ARG A 338 -11.73 6.84 1.15
C ARG A 338 -10.75 7.86 1.75
N GLY A 339 -10.04 7.46 2.82
CA GLY A 339 -9.06 8.31 3.51
C GLY A 339 -9.68 9.26 4.55
N VAL A 340 -11.01 9.37 4.56
CA VAL A 340 -11.78 10.21 5.48
C VAL A 340 -13.08 9.52 5.90
N ILE A 341 -13.52 9.77 7.14
CA ILE A 341 -14.83 9.33 7.62
C ILE A 341 -15.86 10.41 7.31
N ASP A 342 -16.67 10.21 6.26
CA ASP A 342 -17.77 11.12 5.94
C ASP A 342 -18.95 10.41 5.27
N TYR A 343 -20.13 11.02 5.30
CA TYR A 343 -21.34 10.41 4.75
C TYR A 343 -21.21 10.12 3.25
N GLY A 344 -21.68 8.94 2.84
CA GLY A 344 -21.62 8.46 1.46
C GLY A 344 -20.24 7.94 1.03
N ARG A 345 -19.17 8.19 1.80
CA ARG A 345 -17.84 7.62 1.53
C ARG A 345 -17.82 6.12 1.79
N ARG A 346 -16.83 5.44 1.22
CA ARG A 346 -16.55 4.02 1.45
C ARG A 346 -16.28 3.81 2.94
N ALA A 347 -16.89 2.77 3.53
CA ALA A 347 -16.70 2.45 4.94
C ALA A 347 -15.36 1.71 5.16
N ASP A 348 -14.28 2.46 5.06
CA ASP A 348 -12.92 2.04 5.38
C ASP A 348 -12.53 2.60 6.74
N LEU A 349 -12.42 1.73 7.76
CA LEU A 349 -12.23 2.13 9.15
C LEU A 349 -11.19 1.25 9.84
N THR A 350 -10.39 1.89 10.69
CA THR A 350 -9.48 1.23 11.64
C THR A 350 -10.00 1.46 13.05
N LEU A 351 -10.17 0.39 13.82
CA LEU A 351 -10.62 0.41 15.21
C LEU A 351 -9.41 0.21 16.11
N VAL A 352 -9.06 1.23 16.88
CA VAL A 352 -7.88 1.22 17.75
C VAL A 352 -8.32 1.31 19.20
N ASN A 353 -7.83 0.42 20.05
CA ASN A 353 -8.03 0.53 21.48
C ASN A 353 -7.28 1.76 22.01
N ALA A 354 -7.98 2.74 22.59
CA ALA A 354 -7.35 4.02 22.93
C ALA A 354 -6.31 3.90 24.05
N ARG A 355 -6.38 2.84 24.88
CA ARG A 355 -5.46 2.62 25.99
C ARG A 355 -4.20 1.90 25.56
N THR A 356 -4.34 0.80 24.83
CA THR A 356 -3.20 -0.04 24.41
C THR A 356 -2.62 0.38 23.07
N ARG A 357 -3.36 1.19 22.30
CA ARG A 357 -3.10 1.55 20.90
C ARG A 357 -3.04 0.35 19.94
N SER A 358 -3.48 -0.82 20.38
CA SER A 358 -3.62 -1.98 19.52
C SER A 358 -4.73 -1.77 18.51
N ILE A 359 -4.46 -2.12 17.27
CA ILE A 359 -5.50 -2.24 16.24
C ILE A 359 -6.25 -3.54 16.53
N GLU A 360 -7.54 -3.39 16.81
CA GLU A 360 -8.42 -4.51 17.15
C GLU A 360 -9.51 -4.73 16.12
N GLY A 361 -9.60 -3.87 15.11
CA GLY A 361 -10.53 -4.07 14.01
C GLY A 361 -10.18 -3.30 12.75
N THR A 362 -10.49 -3.90 11.62
CA THR A 362 -10.32 -3.30 10.30
C THR A 362 -11.55 -3.60 9.47
N ILE A 363 -12.20 -2.55 8.98
CA ILE A 363 -13.37 -2.62 8.13
C ILE A 363 -13.00 -2.04 6.77
N CYS A 364 -13.21 -2.80 5.69
CA CYS A 364 -12.90 -2.40 4.33
C CYS A 364 -14.17 -2.49 3.47
N ALA A 365 -14.61 -1.37 2.88
CA ALA A 365 -15.90 -1.24 2.20
C ALA A 365 -17.05 -1.82 3.03
N GLY A 366 -17.09 -1.51 4.33
CA GLY A 366 -18.10 -1.99 5.27
C GLY A 366 -18.03 -3.49 5.57
N ARG A 367 -17.00 -4.21 5.13
CA ARG A 367 -16.80 -5.63 5.47
C ARG A 367 -15.72 -5.75 6.53
N ILE A 368 -15.94 -6.59 7.53
CA ILE A 368 -14.94 -6.87 8.55
C ILE A 368 -13.81 -7.67 7.90
N ALA A 369 -12.63 -7.06 7.80
CA ALA A 369 -11.39 -7.69 7.33
C ALA A 369 -10.61 -8.33 8.48
N HIS A 370 -10.66 -7.71 9.66
CA HIS A 370 -10.03 -8.17 10.89
C HIS A 370 -10.85 -7.73 12.10
N LEU A 371 -10.93 -8.60 13.12
CA LEU A 371 -11.38 -8.29 14.47
C LEU A 371 -10.56 -9.12 15.47
N ALA A 372 -10.18 -8.50 16.58
CA ALA A 372 -9.48 -9.12 17.69
C ALA A 372 -9.83 -8.43 19.00
N GLY A 373 -9.37 -9.02 20.11
CA GLY A 373 -9.45 -8.40 21.43
C GLY A 373 -10.87 -8.03 21.87
N GLU A 374 -10.98 -6.91 22.57
CA GLU A 374 -12.23 -6.42 23.12
C GLU A 374 -13.20 -5.98 22.01
N ALA A 375 -12.69 -5.47 20.88
CA ALA A 375 -13.56 -5.16 19.74
C ALA A 375 -14.32 -6.41 19.26
N ALA A 376 -13.65 -7.56 19.11
CA ALA A 376 -14.28 -8.81 18.68
C ALA A 376 -15.43 -9.22 19.63
N ASP A 377 -15.20 -9.19 20.93
CA ASP A 377 -16.21 -9.54 21.94
C ASP A 377 -17.47 -8.67 21.81
N ARG A 378 -17.28 -7.36 21.61
CA ARG A 378 -18.40 -6.41 21.48
C ARG A 378 -19.21 -6.61 20.20
N PHE A 379 -18.57 -6.93 19.08
CA PHE A 379 -19.26 -7.27 17.82
C PHE A 379 -20.06 -8.58 17.93
N VAL A 380 -19.58 -9.56 18.71
CA VAL A 380 -20.30 -10.82 18.95
C VAL A 380 -21.52 -10.58 19.84
N GLN A 381 -21.36 -9.84 20.95
CA GLN A 381 -22.44 -9.53 21.89
C GLN A 381 -23.58 -8.74 21.23
N SER A 382 -23.25 -7.75 20.39
CA SER A 382 -24.25 -6.97 19.65
C SER A 382 -25.06 -7.83 18.69
N SER A 383 -24.44 -8.83 18.06
CA SER A 383 -25.11 -9.74 17.12
C SER A 383 -26.08 -10.70 17.82
N GLY A 384 -25.71 -11.14 19.03
CA GLY A 384 -26.57 -11.98 19.88
C GLY A 384 -27.80 -11.24 20.40
N ALA A 385 -27.66 -9.97 20.80
CA ALA A 385 -28.77 -9.15 21.28
C ALA A 385 -29.85 -8.92 20.20
N VAL A 386 -29.44 -8.70 18.94
CA VAL A 386 -30.37 -8.55 17.81
C VAL A 386 -31.15 -9.84 17.52
N SER A 387 -30.51 -11.01 17.70
CA SER A 387 -31.14 -12.30 17.44
C SER A 387 -32.15 -12.69 18.53
N ALA A 388 -31.88 -12.32 19.79
CA ALA A 388 -32.80 -12.56 20.92
C ALA A 388 -34.08 -11.70 20.85
N LEU A 389 -33.97 -10.47 20.34
CA LEU A 389 -35.12 -9.59 20.11
C LEU A 389 -35.99 -10.04 18.93
N ALA A 390 -35.41 -10.70 17.92
CA ALA A 390 -36.16 -11.24 16.78
C ALA A 390 -36.84 -12.60 17.05
N ALA A 391 -36.41 -13.33 18.08
CA ALA A 391 -37.00 -14.61 18.48
C ALA A 391 -38.15 -14.46 19.51
N THR A 392 -38.40 -13.24 19.98
CA THR A 392 -39.42 -12.93 21.00
C THR A 392 -40.57 -12.07 20.47
N GLY A 393 -40.62 -11.80 19.16
CA GLY A 393 -41.75 -11.21 18.43
C GLY A 393 -42.24 -12.15 17.34
#